data_AF-W0ESP6-F1
#
_entry.id   AF-W0ESP6-F1
#
_cell.length_a   1.000
_cell.length_b   1.000
_cell.length_c   1.000
_cell.angle_alpha   90.00
_cell.angle_beta   90.00
_cell.angle_gamma   90.00
#
_symmetry.space_group_name_H-M   'P 1'
#
loop_
_entity.id
_entity.type
_entity.pdbx_description
1 polymer ?
#
loop_
_entity_poly.entity_id
_entity_poly.type
_entity_poly.pdbx_seq_one_letter_code
_entity_poly.pdbx_strand_id
1 'polypeptide(L)'
;MEKENYSRKVPGWFKVLILIMALPVFAWPWLMSRATEVFTESGTDNSLPWAFVMSLPLYVVVSTWISYRVYASRPEVSWVLQVVQLLVYGALCILVA
;
A
#
# COMPACT_ATOMS: atom_id res chain seq x y z
N MET A 1 39.10 18.00 2.06
CA MET A 1 37.88 18.06 2.90
C MET A 1 36.75 18.54 2.02
N GLU A 2 36.09 17.63 1.30
CA GLU A 2 34.94 17.96 0.47
C GLU A 2 33.69 17.70 1.30
N LYS A 3 32.97 18.76 1.67
CA LYS A 3 31.73 18.67 2.43
C LYS A 3 30.62 18.27 1.47
N GLU A 4 30.54 16.98 1.14
CA GLU A 4 29.39 16.42 0.43
C GLU A 4 28.13 16.63 1.29
N ASN A 5 27.32 17.59 0.87
CA ASN A 5 25.99 17.82 1.40
C ASN A 5 25.08 16.64 1.02
N TYR A 6 25.21 15.52 1.74
CA TYR A 6 24.24 14.42 1.75
C TYR A 6 22.98 14.85 2.50
N SER A 7 22.36 15.97 2.11
CA SER A 7 20.94 16.15 2.36
C SER A 7 20.25 15.19 1.39
N ARG A 8 20.06 13.94 1.83
CA ARG A 8 19.33 12.86 1.12
C ARG A 8 17.88 13.32 0.91
N LYS A 9 17.68 14.27 0.00
CA LYS A 9 16.36 14.66 -0.48
C LYS A 9 15.78 13.43 -1.17
N VAL A 10 14.62 13.00 -0.68
CA VAL A 10 13.85 11.92 -1.29
C VAL A 10 13.72 12.22 -2.80
N PRO A 11 14.28 11.38 -3.68
CA PRO A 11 14.32 11.64 -5.11
C PRO A 11 12.89 11.78 -5.60
N GLY A 12 12.63 12.80 -6.43
CA GLY A 12 11.27 13.11 -6.90
C GLY A 12 10.59 11.90 -7.55
N TRP A 13 11.37 11.07 -8.27
CA TRP A 13 10.87 9.86 -8.90
C TRP A 13 10.34 8.81 -7.90
N PHE A 14 10.92 8.72 -6.70
CA PHE A 14 10.40 7.83 -5.64
C PHE A 14 9.07 8.32 -5.09
N LYS A 15 8.87 9.65 -5.01
CA LYS A 15 7.56 10.22 -4.65
C LYS A 15 6.50 9.88 -5.70
N VAL A 16 6.85 9.96 -6.98
CA VAL A 16 5.95 9.54 -8.08
C VAL A 16 5.64 8.05 -7.98
N LEU A 17 6.62 7.21 -7.66
CA LEU A 17 6.40 5.77 -7.51
C LEU A 17 5.47 5.44 -6.33
N ILE A 18 5.66 6.09 -5.17
CA ILE A 18 4.73 5.94 -4.04
C ILE A 18 3.33 6.46 -4.41
N LEU A 19 3.23 7.57 -5.13
CA LEU A 19 1.95 8.13 -5.57
C LEU A 19 1.21 7.16 -6.52
N ILE A 20 1.93 6.56 -7.48
CA ILE A 20 1.39 5.53 -8.37
C ILE A 20 0.96 4.30 -7.55
N MET A 21 1.73 3.88 -6.56
CA MET A 21 1.37 2.76 -5.68
C MET A 21 0.23 3.08 -4.70
N ALA A 22 -0.05 4.35 -4.43
CA ALA A 22 -1.19 4.79 -3.63
C ALA A 22 -2.46 4.95 -4.49
N LEU A 23 -2.31 5.09 -5.82
CA LEU A 23 -3.43 5.21 -6.76
C LEU A 23 -4.49 4.09 -6.66
N PRO A 24 -4.12 2.81 -6.46
CA PRO A 24 -5.08 1.71 -6.28
C PRO A 24 -6.03 1.90 -5.10
N VAL A 25 -5.68 2.71 -4.09
CA VAL A 25 -6.59 3.06 -2.99
C VAL A 25 -7.81 3.82 -3.50
N PHE A 26 -7.71 4.57 -4.58
CA PHE A 26 -8.90 5.22 -5.15
C PHE A 26 -9.85 4.22 -5.81
N ALA A 27 -9.35 3.06 -6.25
CA ALA A 27 -10.17 1.95 -6.73
C ALA A 27 -10.81 1.13 -5.60
N TRP A 28 -10.60 1.53 -4.33
CA TRP A 28 -11.21 0.92 -3.17
C TRP A 28 -12.72 0.70 -3.23
N PRO A 29 -13.55 1.71 -3.57
CA PRO A 29 -15.01 1.55 -3.47
C PRO A 29 -15.48 0.44 -4.41
N TRP A 30 -14.81 0.32 -5.56
CA TRP A 30 -15.02 -0.75 -6.51
C TRP A 30 -14.57 -2.11 -5.95
N LEU A 31 -13.41 -2.16 -5.28
CA LEU A 31 -12.93 -3.37 -4.60
C LEU A 31 -13.89 -3.82 -3.50
N MET A 32 -14.46 -2.88 -2.73
CA MET A 32 -15.49 -3.15 -1.73
C MET A 32 -16.76 -3.72 -2.35
N SER A 33 -17.23 -3.17 -3.47
CA SER A 33 -18.39 -3.71 -4.18
C SER A 33 -18.17 -5.17 -4.61
N ARG A 34 -16.99 -5.47 -5.17
CA ARG A 34 -16.63 -6.83 -5.58
C ARG A 34 -16.46 -7.77 -4.40
N ALA A 35 -15.81 -7.31 -3.34
CA ALA A 35 -15.64 -8.09 -2.12
C ALA A 35 -17.00 -8.43 -1.49
N THR A 36 -17.95 -7.48 -1.46
CA THR A 36 -19.32 -7.73 -1.01
C THR A 36 -20.04 -8.77 -1.86
N GLU A 37 -19.92 -8.74 -3.19
CA GLU A 37 -20.47 -9.80 -4.06
C GLU A 37 -19.91 -11.18 -3.66
N VAL A 38 -18.58 -11.32 -3.61
CA VAL A 38 -17.91 -12.59 -3.31
C VAL A 38 -18.25 -13.11 -1.91
N PHE A 39 -18.26 -12.25 -0.89
CA PHE A 39 -18.56 -12.65 0.49
C PHE A 39 -20.04 -12.96 0.73
N THR A 40 -20.94 -12.28 0.02
CA THR A 40 -22.39 -12.57 0.12
C THR A 40 -22.73 -13.89 -0.58
N GLU A 41 -22.09 -14.18 -1.72
CA GLU A 41 -22.32 -15.39 -2.50
C GLU A 41 -21.71 -16.63 -1.85
N SER A 42 -20.58 -16.48 -1.16
CA SER A 42 -19.92 -17.58 -0.45
C SER A 42 -20.57 -17.95 0.89
N GLY A 43 -21.58 -17.22 1.35
CA GLY A 43 -22.37 -17.53 2.56
C GLY A 43 -21.54 -17.70 3.83
N THR A 44 -20.29 -17.23 3.84
CA THR A 44 -19.34 -17.47 4.92
C THR A 44 -19.27 -16.24 5.81
N ASP A 45 -19.48 -16.41 7.12
CA ASP A 45 -19.31 -15.40 8.18
C ASP A 45 -17.83 -14.97 8.35
N ASN A 46 -17.23 -14.48 7.27
CA ASN A 46 -15.82 -14.18 7.15
C ASN A 46 -15.55 -12.70 7.47
N SER A 47 -15.69 -12.36 8.75
CA SER A 47 -15.38 -11.02 9.28
C SER A 47 -13.92 -10.60 9.07
N LEU A 48 -12.99 -11.55 9.01
CA LEU A 48 -11.55 -11.32 8.82
C LEU A 48 -11.21 -10.74 7.43
N PRO A 49 -11.59 -11.38 6.31
CA PRO A 49 -11.44 -10.81 4.97
C PRO A 49 -12.10 -9.44 4.82
N TRP A 50 -13.28 -9.26 5.40
CA TRP A 50 -13.99 -7.99 5.36
C TRP A 50 -13.23 -6.87 6.09
N ALA A 51 -12.74 -7.14 7.31
CA ALA A 51 -11.90 -6.20 8.06
C ALA A 51 -10.58 -5.89 7.33
N PHE A 52 -10.01 -6.86 6.62
CA PHE A 52 -8.80 -6.66 5.81
C PHE A 52 -9.06 -5.72 4.63
N VAL A 53 -10.13 -5.98 3.87
CA VAL A 53 -10.58 -5.10 2.78
C VAL A 53 -11.00 -3.75 3.32
N MET A 54 -11.44 -3.62 4.58
CA MET A 54 -11.85 -2.35 5.19
C MET A 54 -10.69 -1.50 5.74
N SER A 55 -9.58 -2.13 6.15
CA SER A 55 -8.40 -1.50 6.77
C SER A 55 -7.26 -1.17 5.80
N LEU A 56 -7.37 -1.63 4.57
CA LEU A 56 -6.45 -1.36 3.48
C LEU A 56 -6.17 0.15 3.20
N PRO A 57 -7.02 1.18 3.44
CA PRO A 57 -6.76 2.52 2.89
C PRO A 57 -5.84 3.26 3.87
N LEU A 58 -6.21 3.21 5.15
CA LEU A 58 -5.40 3.39 6.32
C LEU A 58 -4.03 2.69 6.17
N TYR A 59 -3.99 1.40 5.84
CA TYR A 59 -2.72 0.69 5.66
C TYR A 59 -1.86 1.33 4.58
N VAL A 60 -2.41 1.61 3.39
CA VAL A 60 -1.65 2.21 2.29
C VAL A 60 -1.22 3.64 2.60
N VAL A 61 -2.05 4.44 3.25
CA VAL A 61 -1.71 5.81 3.67
C VAL A 61 -0.57 5.78 4.70
N VAL A 62 -0.67 4.92 5.72
CA VAL A 62 0.37 4.77 6.75
C VAL A 62 1.66 4.22 6.13
N SER A 63 1.58 3.20 5.29
CA SER A 63 2.73 2.63 4.57
C SER A 63 3.42 3.67 3.68
N THR A 64 2.65 4.43 2.91
CA THR A 64 3.13 5.55 2.08
C THR A 64 3.82 6.63 2.91
N TRP A 65 3.21 7.02 4.03
CA TRP A 65 3.76 8.02 4.95
C TRP A 65 5.08 7.56 5.56
N ILE A 66 5.13 6.33 6.09
CA ILE A 66 6.32 5.75 6.71
C ILE A 66 7.40 5.59 5.64
N SER A 67 7.07 5.09 4.45
CA SER A 67 8.02 4.94 3.35
C SER A 67 8.63 6.27 2.94
N TYR A 68 7.84 7.36 2.90
CA TYR A 68 8.35 8.72 2.66
C TYR A 68 9.29 9.22 3.77
N ARG A 69 8.93 9.02 5.05
CA ARG A 69 9.72 9.47 6.20
C ARG A 69 11.02 8.69 6.36
N VAL A 70 10.96 7.37 6.17
CA VAL A 70 12.07 6.45 6.39
C VAL A 70 13.06 6.50 5.22
N TYR A 71 12.65 6.92 4.01
CA TYR A 71 13.54 6.98 2.85
C TYR A 71 14.77 7.86 3.07
N ALA A 72 14.61 8.97 3.79
CA ALA A 72 15.72 9.88 4.09
C ALA A 72 16.79 9.24 4.99
N SER A 73 16.40 8.28 5.82
CA SER A 73 17.28 7.62 6.79
C SER A 73 17.77 6.25 6.30
N ARG A 74 16.86 5.41 5.81
CA ARG A 74 17.13 4.04 5.32
C ARG A 74 16.29 3.72 4.07
N PRO A 75 16.83 3.90 2.86
CA PRO A 75 16.08 3.65 1.61
C PRO A 75 15.69 2.18 1.42
N GLU A 76 16.43 1.24 2.02
CA GLU A 76 16.15 -0.20 1.95
C GLU A 76 14.78 -0.53 2.57
N VAL A 77 14.47 0.09 3.72
CA VAL A 77 13.22 -0.16 4.45
C VAL A 77 12.02 0.39 3.66
N SER A 78 12.19 1.53 2.98
CA SER A 78 11.15 2.08 2.10
C SER A 78 10.83 1.19 0.91
N TRP A 79 11.86 0.51 0.36
CA TRP A 79 11.68 -0.49 -0.69
C TRP A 79 10.97 -1.75 -0.19
N VAL A 80 11.34 -2.24 1.00
CA VAL A 80 10.63 -3.37 1.65
C VAL A 80 9.16 -3.03 1.85
N LEU A 81 8.84 -1.82 2.35
CA LEU A 81 7.46 -1.35 2.50
C LEU A 81 6.67 -1.36 1.18
N GLN A 82 7.30 -0.94 0.07
CA GLN A 82 6.67 -0.99 -1.25
C GLN A 82 6.44 -2.42 -1.75
N VAL A 83 7.40 -3.32 -1.56
CA VAL A 83 7.26 -4.75 -1.91
C VAL A 83 6.14 -5.40 -1.08
N VAL A 84 6.09 -5.12 0.22
CA VAL A 84 5.01 -5.61 1.09
C VAL A 84 3.66 -5.05 0.64
N GLN A 85 3.58 -3.78 0.25
CA GLN A 85 2.35 -3.20 -0.29
C GLN A 85 1.90 -3.87 -1.59
N LEU A 86 2.83 -4.22 -2.49
CA LEU A 86 2.52 -5.01 -3.69
C LEU A 86 2.01 -6.41 -3.34
N LEU A 87 2.59 -7.07 -2.35
CA LEU A 87 2.13 -8.39 -1.87
C LEU A 87 0.70 -8.31 -1.31
N VAL A 88 0.36 -7.23 -0.59
CA VAL A 88 -1.00 -6.99 -0.10
C VAL A 88 -1.98 -6.82 -1.27
N TYR A 89 -1.61 -6.07 -2.30
CA TYR A 89 -2.44 -5.96 -3.51
C TYR A 89 -2.60 -7.30 -4.22
N GLY A 90 -1.55 -8.12 -4.30
CA GLY A 90 -1.63 -9.47 -4.85
C GLY A 90 -2.58 -10.38 -4.05
N ALA A 91 -2.49 -10.34 -2.72
CA ALA A 91 -3.37 -11.10 -1.83
C ALA A 91 -4.84 -10.69 -2.01
N LEU A 92 -5.11 -9.39 -2.12
CA LEU A 92 -6.47 -8.89 -2.39
C LEU A 92 -6.98 -9.30 -3.76
N CYS A 93 -6.10 -9.31 -4.76
CA CYS A 93 -6.47 -9.75 -6.09
C CYS A 93 -6.86 -11.23 -6.07
N ILE A 94 -6.14 -12.09 -5.34
CA ILE A 94 -6.50 -13.51 -5.16
C ILE A 94 -7.80 -13.66 -4.35
N LEU A 95 -8.03 -12.79 -3.38
CA LEU A 95 -9.20 -12.85 -2.50
C LEU A 95 -10.49 -12.39 -3.18
N VAL A 96 -10.39 -11.50 -4.18
CA VAL A 96 -11.53 -10.90 -4.90
C VAL A 96 -11.67 -11.45 -6.33
N ALA A 97 -10.69 -12.19 -6.87
CA ALA A 97 -10.75 -12.85 -8.18
C ALA A 97 -11.54 -14.16 -8.14
#